data_AF-A0A1G6QZV5-F1
#
_entry.id   AF-A0A1G6QZV5-F1
#
_cell.length_a   1.000
_cell.length_b   1.000
_cell.length_c   1.000
_cell.angle_alpha   90.00
_cell.angle_beta   90.00
_cell.angle_gamma   90.00
#
_symmetry.space_group_name_H-M   'P 1'
#
loop_
_entity.id
_entity.type
_entity.pdbx_description
1 polymer ?
#
loop_
_entity_poly.entity_id
_entity_poly.type
_entity_poly.pdbx_seq_one_letter_code
_entity_poly.pdbx_strand_id
1 'polypeptide(L)'
;MYYCLIRQQSLLSYQILYWLLMKLYSRVCQNGHVLDTDPNPDADHRLDSPDFCPECGTEAFKTCPNCLDTHIPVNKPSEVPRPFDKRDLPNYCSGCGSDFPWVDPVKNHETRDGSFIAISDKDVSGRFYLQLVHEINQCYRVNSNNATYVLYRKLIENLIYDSLRAYHDSPEDIGLYFDKENGRRQNFDELVNSLKKSKDELKRFSSAVDSDLIYKIREFQDKGNSSAHTVENLVKDEEISEKSKDATYVAKVLFQLRENIYTTS
;
A
#
# COMPACT_ATOMS: atom_id res chain seq x y z
N MET A 1 58.41 -7.16 -9.14
CA MET A 1 57.43 -6.04 -9.20
C MET A 1 55.98 -6.51 -9.37
N TYR A 2 55.71 -7.71 -9.92
CA TYR A 2 54.34 -8.27 -10.05
C TYR A 2 53.70 -8.79 -8.74
N TYR A 3 54.50 -9.22 -7.76
CA TYR A 3 53.98 -9.71 -6.46
C TYR A 3 53.39 -8.61 -5.55
N CYS A 4 53.71 -7.33 -5.78
CA CYS A 4 53.20 -6.21 -4.96
C CYS A 4 51.80 -5.75 -5.41
N LEU A 5 51.52 -5.80 -6.72
CA LEU A 5 50.25 -5.39 -7.32
C LEU A 5 49.11 -6.39 -7.01
N ILE A 6 49.40 -7.69 -6.97
CA ILE A 6 48.41 -8.74 -6.62
C ILE A 6 47.97 -8.60 -5.15
N ARG A 7 48.88 -8.23 -4.24
CA ARG A 7 48.55 -7.98 -2.82
C ARG A 7 47.67 -6.73 -2.62
N GLN A 8 47.83 -5.69 -3.45
CA GLN A 8 46.99 -4.49 -3.38
C GLN A 8 45.57 -4.73 -3.90
N GLN A 9 45.40 -5.50 -4.99
CA GLN A 9 44.06 -5.86 -5.48
C GLN A 9 43.30 -6.78 -4.51
N SER A 10 43.99 -7.71 -3.82
CA SER A 10 43.34 -8.56 -2.80
C SER A 10 42.91 -7.80 -1.54
N LEU A 11 43.59 -6.69 -1.20
CA LEU A 11 43.25 -5.84 -0.06
C LEU A 11 42.06 -4.92 -0.35
N LEU A 12 41.97 -4.39 -1.58
CA LEU A 12 40.83 -3.58 -2.05
C LEU A 12 39.55 -4.43 -2.12
N SER A 13 39.62 -5.65 -2.64
CA SER A 13 38.47 -6.57 -2.65
C SER A 13 38.04 -6.98 -1.24
N TYR A 14 39.00 -7.24 -0.33
CA TYR A 14 38.69 -7.48 1.08
C TYR A 14 38.09 -6.27 1.79
N GLN A 15 38.59 -5.05 1.54
CA GLN A 15 38.04 -3.82 2.13
C GLN A 15 36.62 -3.56 1.65
N ILE A 16 36.31 -3.80 0.36
CA ILE A 16 34.96 -3.65 -0.19
C ILE A 16 34.02 -4.71 0.39
N LEU A 17 34.44 -5.97 0.47
CA LEU A 17 33.65 -7.05 1.10
C LEU A 17 33.43 -6.82 2.60
N TYR A 18 34.46 -6.36 3.32
CA TYR A 18 34.39 -6.00 4.73
C TYR A 18 33.42 -4.83 4.93
N TRP A 19 33.50 -3.81 4.08
CA TRP A 19 32.58 -2.67 4.11
C TRP A 19 31.14 -3.07 3.77
N LEU A 20 30.90 -4.07 2.92
CA LEU A 20 29.55 -4.56 2.63
C LEU A 20 28.95 -5.41 3.77
N LEU A 21 29.78 -6.13 4.53
CA LEU A 21 29.32 -7.07 5.56
C LEU A 21 29.22 -6.50 6.98
N MET A 22 29.85 -5.36 7.25
CA MET A 22 29.78 -4.74 8.59
C MET A 22 28.41 -4.12 8.86
N LYS A 23 27.84 -4.38 10.04
CA LYS A 23 26.72 -3.60 10.56
C LYS A 23 27.22 -2.24 11.02
N LEU A 24 26.41 -1.20 10.81
CA LEU A 24 26.64 0.13 11.34
C LEU A 24 25.54 0.46 12.34
N TYR A 25 25.92 1.19 13.38
CA TYR A 25 25.03 1.72 14.40
C TYR A 25 25.12 3.23 14.40
N SER A 26 24.11 3.89 14.92
CA SER A 26 24.05 5.35 14.91
C SER A 26 23.48 5.93 16.18
N ARG A 27 23.95 7.12 16.50
CA ARG A 27 23.24 8.04 17.37
C ARG A 27 22.26 8.89 16.55
N VAL A 28 21.01 8.88 16.99
CA VAL A 28 19.89 9.50 16.29
C VAL A 28 19.10 10.37 17.26
N CYS A 29 18.57 11.50 16.77
CA CYS A 29 17.69 12.34 17.57
C CYS A 29 16.22 11.91 17.53
N GLN A 30 15.39 12.44 18.42
CA GLN A 30 13.94 12.14 18.45
C GLN A 30 13.24 12.39 17.10
N ASN A 31 13.71 13.34 16.30
CA ASN A 31 13.14 13.64 14.97
C ASN A 31 13.69 12.79 13.82
N GLY A 32 14.71 11.96 14.06
CA GLY A 32 15.28 11.04 13.08
C GLY A 32 16.49 11.56 12.30
N HIS A 33 17.14 12.62 12.77
CA HIS A 33 18.43 13.07 12.22
C HIS A 33 19.56 12.15 12.71
N VAL A 34 20.33 11.63 11.76
CA VAL A 34 21.49 10.74 11.98
C VAL A 34 22.69 11.63 12.30
N LEU A 35 23.25 11.52 13.51
CA LEU A 35 24.36 12.39 13.94
C LEU A 35 25.72 11.79 13.59
N ASP A 36 25.87 10.49 13.82
CA ASP A 36 27.09 9.74 13.57
C ASP A 36 26.75 8.30 13.22
N THR A 37 27.71 7.59 12.60
CA THR A 37 27.62 6.16 12.36
C THR A 37 28.93 5.48 12.71
N ASP A 38 28.88 4.42 13.50
CA ASP A 38 30.05 3.64 13.89
C ASP A 38 29.80 2.14 13.77
N PRO A 39 30.77 1.34 13.28
CA PRO A 39 30.69 -0.12 13.34
C PRO A 39 30.72 -0.70 14.76
N ASN A 40 31.31 0.01 15.71
CA ASN A 40 31.33 -0.30 17.13
C ASN A 40 30.22 0.51 17.84
N PRO A 41 29.11 -0.14 18.26
CA PRO A 41 27.99 0.54 18.92
C PRO A 41 28.34 1.17 20.27
N ASP A 42 29.45 0.75 20.88
CA ASP A 42 29.94 1.23 22.17
C ASP A 42 31.09 2.25 22.04
N ALA A 43 31.46 2.63 20.81
CA ALA A 43 32.49 3.64 20.61
C ALA A 43 32.08 4.97 21.25
N ASP A 44 32.85 5.40 22.23
CA ASP A 44 32.60 6.63 22.97
C ASP A 44 33.38 7.79 22.33
N HIS A 45 32.83 8.39 21.27
CA HIS A 45 33.42 9.56 20.59
C HIS A 45 33.17 10.87 21.36
N ARG A 46 33.18 10.80 22.69
CA ARG A 46 32.74 11.81 23.66
C ARG A 46 33.49 13.13 23.65
N LEU A 47 34.50 13.30 22.80
CA LEU A 47 35.30 14.52 22.79
C LEU A 47 34.62 15.68 22.03
N ASP A 48 33.69 15.43 21.10
CA ASP A 48 33.09 16.50 20.27
C ASP A 48 31.57 16.36 19.98
N SER A 49 30.87 15.51 20.71
CA SER A 49 29.51 15.08 20.33
C SER A 49 28.43 15.57 21.32
N PRO A 50 27.60 16.58 20.98
CA PRO A 50 26.58 17.10 21.88
C PRO A 50 25.48 16.07 22.16
N ASP A 51 24.95 16.04 23.39
CA ASP A 51 23.79 15.21 23.79
C ASP A 51 22.50 15.56 23.02
N PHE A 52 22.54 16.65 22.26
CA PHE A 52 21.43 17.20 21.49
C PHE A 52 21.78 17.31 20.01
N CYS A 53 20.76 17.17 19.17
CA CYS A 53 20.88 17.34 17.73
C CYS A 53 21.22 18.81 17.39
N PRO A 54 22.29 19.08 16.63
CA PRO A 54 22.63 20.44 16.21
C PRO A 54 21.60 21.04 15.23
N GLU A 55 20.82 20.21 14.54
CA GLU A 55 19.82 20.66 13.56
C GLU A 55 18.48 21.04 14.21
N CYS A 56 18.00 20.26 15.18
CA CYS A 56 16.66 20.47 15.77
C CYS A 56 16.62 20.61 17.29
N GLY A 57 17.76 20.49 17.98
CA GLY A 57 17.87 20.71 19.43
C GLY A 57 17.28 19.60 20.31
N THR A 58 16.71 18.53 19.73
CA THR A 58 16.17 17.40 20.51
C THR A 58 17.27 16.47 20.98
N GLU A 59 17.04 15.77 22.09
CA GLU A 59 17.94 14.77 22.65
C GLU A 59 18.28 13.67 21.64
N ALA A 60 19.53 13.22 21.68
CA ALA A 60 20.05 12.16 20.83
C ALA A 60 20.40 10.93 21.65
N PHE A 61 20.13 9.75 21.08
CA PHE A 61 20.29 8.47 21.76
C PHE A 61 20.89 7.43 20.82
N LYS A 62 21.66 6.50 21.41
CA LYS A 62 22.35 5.41 20.71
C LYS A 62 21.66 4.05 20.89
N THR A 63 20.76 3.95 21.86
CA THR A 63 19.96 2.78 22.18
C THR A 63 18.48 3.12 22.15
N CYS A 64 17.62 2.10 22.00
CA CYS A 64 16.18 2.27 22.02
C CYS A 64 15.73 2.94 23.32
N PRO A 65 14.98 4.06 23.27
CA PRO A 65 14.54 4.77 24.47
C PRO A 65 13.52 3.99 25.30
N ASN A 66 12.91 2.94 24.73
CA ASN A 66 11.93 2.11 25.45
C ASN A 66 12.57 0.95 26.21
N CYS A 67 13.48 0.18 25.58
CA CYS A 67 14.14 -0.96 26.24
C CYS A 67 15.54 -0.68 26.75
N LEU A 68 16.16 0.43 26.35
CA LEU A 68 17.50 0.91 26.74
C LEU A 68 18.67 -0.01 26.36
N ASP A 69 18.41 -1.25 25.93
CA ASP A 69 19.43 -2.27 25.68
C ASP A 69 19.80 -2.44 24.19
N THR A 70 18.91 -2.07 23.27
CA THR A 70 19.11 -2.34 21.84
C THR A 70 19.69 -1.12 21.12
N HIS A 71 20.90 -1.25 20.55
CA HIS A 71 21.50 -0.21 19.71
C HIS A 71 20.74 -0.01 18.40
N ILE A 72 20.73 1.23 17.90
CA ILE A 72 20.02 1.59 16.68
C ILE A 72 20.88 1.23 15.46
N PRO A 73 20.48 0.24 14.63
CA PRO A 73 21.19 -0.05 13.39
C PRO A 73 20.88 0.99 12.31
N VAL A 74 21.78 1.14 11.34
CA VAL A 74 21.54 1.91 10.12
C VAL A 74 21.74 1.03 8.89
N ASN A 75 20.77 1.09 7.98
CA ASN A 75 20.83 0.38 6.72
C ASN A 75 21.73 1.12 5.74
N LYS A 76 22.64 0.39 5.09
CA LYS A 76 23.53 0.98 4.08
C LYS A 76 22.76 1.26 2.79
N PRO A 77 22.88 2.45 2.19
CA PRO A 77 22.28 2.72 0.89
C PRO A 77 22.87 1.78 -0.17
N SER A 78 22.00 1.18 -1.00
CA SER A 78 22.35 0.09 -1.91
C SER A 78 23.14 0.51 -3.14
N GLU A 79 23.03 1.76 -3.58
CA GLU A 79 23.41 2.14 -4.94
C GLU A 79 24.31 3.36 -5.06
N VAL A 80 24.33 4.27 -4.06
CA VAL A 80 25.11 5.52 -4.12
C VAL A 80 25.63 5.89 -2.73
N PRO A 81 26.93 6.21 -2.58
CA PRO A 81 27.44 6.83 -1.36
C PRO A 81 26.74 8.18 -1.14
N ARG A 82 25.83 8.22 -0.17
CA ARG A 82 25.16 9.43 0.30
C ARG A 82 25.25 9.51 1.83
N PRO A 83 25.13 10.71 2.42
CA PRO A 83 24.92 10.82 3.86
C PRO A 83 23.73 9.98 4.30
N PHE A 84 23.86 9.35 5.46
CA PHE A 84 22.77 8.63 6.08
C PHE A 84 21.67 9.60 6.50
N ASP A 85 20.42 9.19 6.29
CA ASP A 85 19.26 9.98 6.67
C ASP A 85 18.17 9.10 7.27
N LYS A 86 17.02 9.70 7.59
CA LYS A 86 15.89 9.04 8.24
C LYS A 86 15.41 7.78 7.52
N ARG A 87 15.58 7.67 6.19
CA ARG A 87 15.15 6.48 5.41
C ARG A 87 16.01 5.25 5.69
N ASP A 88 17.20 5.46 6.21
CA ASP A 88 18.16 4.41 6.54
C ASP A 88 17.93 3.86 7.96
N LEU A 89 17.03 4.48 8.73
CA LEU A 89 16.71 4.09 10.09
C LEU A 89 15.57 3.06 10.14
N PRO A 90 15.60 2.13 11.11
CA PRO A 90 14.46 1.26 11.38
C PRO A 90 13.29 2.07 11.96
N ASN A 91 12.08 1.60 11.67
CA ASN A 91 10.87 2.14 12.30
C ASN A 91 10.63 1.54 13.70
N TYR A 92 11.02 0.27 13.89
CA TYR A 92 10.73 -0.46 15.13
C TYR A 92 12.01 -1.02 15.73
N CYS A 93 12.07 -1.06 17.06
CA CYS A 93 13.19 -1.68 17.77
C CYS A 93 13.18 -3.20 17.56
N SER A 94 14.31 -3.77 17.13
CA SER A 94 14.44 -5.23 16.94
C SER A 94 14.42 -6.02 18.26
N GLY A 95 14.76 -5.39 19.39
CA GLY A 95 14.69 -6.00 20.72
C GLY A 95 13.29 -6.04 21.30
N CYS A 96 12.63 -4.89 21.50
CA CYS A 96 11.33 -4.80 22.17
C CYS A 96 10.11 -4.60 21.24
N GLY A 97 10.32 -4.36 19.94
CA GLY A 97 9.24 -4.16 18.96
C GLY A 97 8.55 -2.80 19.01
N SER A 98 8.95 -1.89 19.91
CA SER A 98 8.33 -0.57 20.01
C SER A 98 8.78 0.37 18.89
N ASP A 99 7.88 1.27 18.50
CA ASP A 99 8.15 2.35 17.56
C ASP A 99 9.27 3.25 18.09
N PHE A 100 10.18 3.66 17.20
CA PHE A 100 11.14 4.70 17.53
C PHE A 100 10.49 6.09 17.50
N PRO A 101 11.00 7.07 18.27
CA PRO A 101 10.39 8.41 18.36
C PRO A 101 10.25 9.16 17.02
N TRP A 102 11.13 8.85 16.05
CA TRP A 102 11.09 9.46 14.72
C TRP A 102 10.12 8.80 13.78
N VAL A 103 9.58 7.62 14.13
CA VAL A 103 8.41 7.09 13.44
C VAL A 103 7.31 8.08 13.77
N ASP A 104 6.82 8.73 12.73
CA ASP A 104 5.63 9.54 12.89
C ASP A 104 4.55 8.61 13.45
N PRO A 105 4.12 8.77 14.71
CA PRO A 105 3.05 7.93 15.19
C PRO A 105 1.93 8.18 14.19
N VAL A 106 1.30 7.13 13.69
CA VAL A 106 0.11 7.19 12.82
C VAL A 106 -0.95 8.21 13.33
N LYS A 107 -0.84 8.62 14.60
CA LYS A 107 -1.55 9.71 15.27
C LYS A 107 -1.40 11.12 14.69
N ASN A 108 -0.38 11.46 13.89
CA ASN A 108 -0.27 12.81 13.28
C ASN A 108 -0.65 12.87 11.80
N HIS A 109 -1.01 11.75 11.17
CA HIS A 109 -1.69 11.86 9.89
C HIS A 109 -3.04 12.51 10.13
N GLU A 110 -3.21 13.75 9.67
CA GLU A 110 -4.52 14.37 9.57
C GLU A 110 -5.46 13.37 8.89
N THR A 111 -6.47 12.92 9.61
CA THR A 111 -7.44 12.00 9.05
C THR A 111 -8.14 12.73 7.91
N ARG A 112 -8.22 12.09 6.76
CA ARG A 112 -8.94 12.67 5.63
C ARG A 112 -10.41 12.76 5.98
N ASP A 113 -11.02 13.92 5.78
CA ASP A 113 -12.46 14.07 5.95
C ASP A 113 -13.24 13.39 4.81
N GLY A 114 -14.45 12.96 5.13
CA GLY A 114 -15.39 12.38 4.17
C GLY A 114 -15.27 10.86 3.97
N SER A 115 -15.68 10.43 2.78
CA SER A 115 -15.80 9.02 2.39
C SER A 115 -15.28 8.84 0.97
N PHE A 116 -14.55 7.75 0.73
CA PHE A 116 -14.16 7.37 -0.62
C PHE A 116 -15.38 7.01 -1.48
N ILE A 117 -16.33 6.30 -0.88
CA ILE A 117 -17.62 5.92 -1.48
C ILE A 117 -18.73 6.66 -0.72
N ALA A 118 -19.32 7.67 -1.36
CA ALA A 118 -20.41 8.47 -0.82
C ALA A 118 -21.79 7.89 -1.21
N ILE A 119 -22.16 6.78 -0.57
CA ILE A 119 -23.43 6.05 -0.76
C ILE A 119 -24.13 5.91 0.59
N SER A 120 -25.46 6.00 0.61
CA SER A 120 -26.25 5.78 1.82
C SER A 120 -26.41 4.29 2.10
N ASP A 121 -26.38 3.89 3.38
CA ASP A 121 -26.57 2.50 3.81
C ASP A 121 -27.83 1.83 3.23
N LYS A 122 -28.90 2.61 3.01
CA LYS A 122 -30.16 2.12 2.42
C LYS A 122 -30.03 1.73 0.93
N ASP A 123 -29.03 2.28 0.24
CA ASP A 123 -28.76 2.04 -1.17
C ASP A 123 -27.75 0.89 -1.34
N VAL A 124 -27.28 0.29 -0.24
CA VAL A 124 -26.35 -0.85 -0.23
C VAL A 124 -27.12 -2.13 0.10
N SER A 125 -27.42 -2.91 -0.93
CA SER A 125 -28.06 -4.22 -0.77
C SER A 125 -27.07 -5.26 -0.21
N GLY A 126 -27.45 -5.95 0.88
CA GLY A 126 -26.71 -7.10 1.43
C GLY A 126 -25.71 -6.75 2.54
N ARG A 127 -25.80 -7.48 3.67
CA ARG A 127 -25.04 -7.19 4.90
C ARG A 127 -23.52 -7.20 4.72
N PHE A 128 -22.99 -8.07 3.87
CA PHE A 128 -21.54 -8.14 3.61
C PHE A 128 -21.01 -6.91 2.88
N TYR A 129 -21.80 -6.30 1.99
CA TYR A 129 -21.38 -5.14 1.24
C TYR A 129 -21.41 -3.86 2.08
N LEU A 130 -22.36 -3.74 3.01
CA LEU A 130 -22.40 -2.62 3.94
C LEU A 130 -21.12 -2.54 4.78
N GLN A 131 -20.70 -3.68 5.34
CA GLN A 131 -19.45 -3.76 6.10
C GLN A 131 -18.23 -3.44 5.23
N LEU A 132 -18.15 -3.99 4.01
CA LEU A 132 -17.04 -3.70 3.11
C LEU A 132 -16.95 -2.22 2.72
N VAL A 133 -18.08 -1.56 2.44
CA VAL A 133 -18.12 -0.11 2.16
C VAL A 133 -17.67 0.69 3.39
N HIS A 134 -18.07 0.28 4.59
CA HIS A 134 -17.58 0.89 5.82
C HIS A 134 -16.07 0.76 5.96
N GLU A 135 -15.51 -0.44 5.77
CA GLU A 135 -14.08 -0.72 5.84
C GLU A 135 -13.28 0.08 4.81
N ILE A 136 -13.76 0.16 3.56
CA ILE A 136 -13.15 0.99 2.50
C ILE A 136 -13.07 2.46 2.96
N ASN A 137 -14.18 3.00 3.49
CA ASN A 137 -14.23 4.38 3.95
C ASN A 137 -13.38 4.61 5.20
N GLN A 138 -13.20 3.62 6.08
CA GLN A 138 -12.24 3.71 7.19
C GLN A 138 -10.81 3.79 6.68
N CYS A 139 -10.41 2.89 5.77
CA CYS A 139 -9.08 2.91 5.16
C CYS A 139 -8.78 4.26 4.50
N TYR A 140 -9.76 4.87 3.83
CA TYR A 140 -9.63 6.18 3.20
C TYR A 140 -9.34 7.29 4.21
N ARG A 141 -10.08 7.31 5.34
CA ARG A 141 -9.91 8.34 6.39
C ARG A 141 -8.57 8.27 7.09
N VAL A 142 -8.02 7.07 7.25
CA VAL A 142 -6.70 6.87 7.88
C VAL A 142 -5.54 6.94 6.88
N ASN A 143 -5.78 7.50 5.69
CA ASN A 143 -4.81 7.62 4.57
C ASN A 143 -4.18 6.27 4.14
N SER A 144 -4.87 5.16 4.38
CA SER A 144 -4.47 3.85 3.87
C SER A 144 -4.95 3.68 2.43
N ASN A 145 -4.33 4.44 1.52
CA ASN A 145 -4.76 4.53 0.12
C ASN A 145 -4.68 3.18 -0.59
N ASN A 146 -3.60 2.43 -0.37
CA ASN A 146 -3.42 1.10 -0.95
C ASN A 146 -4.55 0.15 -0.51
N ALA A 147 -4.86 0.12 0.79
CA ALA A 147 -5.94 -0.72 1.31
C ALA A 147 -7.30 -0.27 0.78
N THR A 148 -7.56 1.04 0.74
CA THR A 148 -8.77 1.62 0.15
C THR A 148 -8.97 1.13 -1.28
N TYR A 149 -7.91 1.17 -2.10
CA TYR A 149 -7.95 0.78 -3.50
C TYR A 149 -8.15 -0.73 -3.69
N VAL A 150 -7.43 -1.55 -2.92
CA VAL A 150 -7.54 -3.02 -2.98
C VAL A 150 -8.94 -3.48 -2.57
N LEU A 151 -9.46 -2.96 -1.46
CA LEU A 151 -10.81 -3.28 -0.99
C LEU A 151 -11.88 -2.80 -1.97
N TYR A 152 -11.69 -1.62 -2.56
CA TYR A 152 -12.61 -1.09 -3.56
C TYR A 152 -12.64 -1.93 -4.86
N ARG A 153 -11.49 -2.38 -5.35
CA ARG A 153 -11.45 -3.35 -6.46
C ARG A 153 -12.20 -4.62 -6.12
N LYS A 154 -12.07 -5.11 -4.88
CA LYS A 154 -12.79 -6.31 -4.43
C LYS A 154 -14.29 -6.10 -4.37
N LEU A 155 -14.74 -4.92 -3.96
CA LEU A 155 -16.15 -4.53 -4.02
C LEU A 155 -16.67 -4.59 -5.46
N ILE A 156 -15.99 -3.95 -6.41
CA ILE A 156 -16.39 -3.95 -7.84
C ILE A 156 -16.44 -5.39 -8.37
N GLU A 157 -15.38 -6.17 -8.18
CA GLU A 157 -15.29 -7.55 -8.65
C GLU A 157 -16.47 -8.41 -8.15
N ASN A 158 -16.78 -8.30 -6.85
CA ASN A 158 -17.88 -9.03 -6.24
C ASN A 158 -19.25 -8.59 -6.79
N LEU A 159 -19.48 -7.29 -6.98
CA LEU A 159 -20.75 -6.77 -7.51
C LEU A 159 -20.97 -7.20 -8.97
N ILE A 160 -19.91 -7.19 -9.79
CA ILE A 160 -19.98 -7.66 -11.18
C ILE A 160 -20.28 -9.16 -11.20
N TYR A 161 -19.55 -9.94 -10.39
CA TYR A 161 -19.78 -11.39 -10.27
C TYR A 161 -21.22 -11.71 -9.87
N ASP A 162 -21.74 -11.06 -8.82
CA ASP A 162 -23.10 -11.27 -8.35
C ASP A 162 -24.14 -10.89 -9.40
N SER A 163 -23.95 -9.76 -10.09
CA SER A 163 -24.86 -9.29 -11.13
C SER A 163 -24.89 -10.24 -12.33
N LEU A 164 -23.72 -10.68 -12.81
CA LEU A 164 -23.62 -11.64 -13.91
C LEU A 164 -24.22 -12.99 -13.52
N ARG A 165 -23.92 -13.49 -12.32
CA ARG A 165 -24.47 -14.75 -11.82
C ARG A 165 -25.99 -14.71 -11.69
N ALA A 166 -26.53 -13.63 -11.12
CA ALA A 166 -27.97 -13.49 -10.92
C ALA A 166 -28.73 -13.36 -12.25
N TYR A 167 -28.09 -12.80 -13.29
CA TYR A 167 -28.69 -12.64 -14.60
C TYR A 167 -28.53 -13.88 -15.50
N HIS A 168 -27.38 -14.56 -15.42
CA HIS A 168 -26.98 -15.67 -16.30
C HIS A 168 -26.95 -17.02 -15.57
N ASP A 169 -27.97 -17.34 -14.79
CA ASP A 169 -28.00 -18.58 -13.96
C ASP A 169 -28.18 -19.89 -14.78
N SER A 170 -27.99 -19.83 -16.11
CA SER A 170 -28.05 -20.99 -17.00
C SER A 170 -26.72 -21.78 -17.00
N PRO A 171 -26.75 -23.13 -17.15
CA PRO A 171 -25.53 -23.94 -17.28
C PRO A 171 -24.64 -23.58 -18.47
N GLU A 172 -25.23 -22.98 -19.51
CA GLU A 172 -24.56 -22.52 -20.73
C GLU A 172 -23.75 -21.24 -20.48
N ASP A 173 -24.27 -20.32 -19.67
CA ASP A 173 -23.70 -18.98 -19.48
C ASP A 173 -22.82 -18.85 -18.22
N ILE A 174 -22.78 -19.87 -17.37
CA ILE A 174 -21.94 -19.92 -16.17
C ILE A 174 -20.45 -19.58 -16.44
N GLY A 175 -19.95 -19.83 -17.65
CA GLY A 175 -18.58 -19.48 -18.08
C GLY A 175 -18.30 -17.96 -18.06
N LEU A 176 -19.33 -17.12 -18.10
CA LEU A 176 -19.23 -15.67 -18.06
C LEU A 176 -18.75 -15.13 -16.71
N TYR A 177 -18.96 -15.87 -15.62
CA TYR A 177 -18.59 -15.47 -14.27
C TYR A 177 -17.81 -16.52 -13.48
N PHE A 178 -17.79 -17.79 -13.93
CA PHE A 178 -17.10 -18.89 -13.26
C PHE A 178 -16.21 -19.68 -14.23
N ASP A 179 -14.96 -19.89 -13.82
CA ASP A 179 -13.99 -20.73 -14.50
C ASP A 179 -14.23 -22.19 -14.07
N LYS A 180 -14.91 -22.95 -14.94
CA LYS A 180 -15.23 -24.37 -14.71
C LYS A 180 -13.98 -25.24 -14.61
N GLU A 181 -12.92 -24.90 -15.34
CA GLU A 181 -11.70 -25.71 -15.41
C GLU A 181 -10.94 -25.66 -14.09
N ASN A 182 -10.82 -24.46 -13.51
CA ASN A 182 -10.09 -24.25 -12.26
C ASN A 182 -10.99 -24.20 -11.02
N GLY A 183 -12.30 -24.39 -11.17
CA GLY A 183 -13.25 -24.42 -10.05
C GLY A 183 -13.31 -23.13 -9.25
N ARG A 184 -13.13 -21.98 -9.90
CA ARG A 184 -13.02 -20.67 -9.24
C ARG A 184 -13.81 -19.59 -9.97
N ARG A 185 -14.03 -18.46 -9.31
CA ARG A 185 -14.60 -17.28 -9.97
C ARG A 185 -13.66 -16.79 -11.07
N GLN A 186 -14.23 -16.25 -12.13
CA GLN A 186 -13.45 -15.56 -13.16
C GLN A 186 -12.65 -14.42 -12.53
N ASN A 187 -11.47 -14.14 -13.10
CA ASN A 187 -10.65 -13.03 -12.64
C ASN A 187 -11.29 -11.69 -12.99
N PHE A 188 -10.77 -10.59 -12.43
CA PHE A 188 -11.39 -9.28 -12.61
C PHE A 188 -11.46 -8.85 -14.09
N ASP A 189 -10.43 -9.14 -14.91
CA ASP A 189 -10.46 -8.79 -16.33
C ASP A 189 -11.56 -9.53 -17.08
N GLU A 190 -11.65 -10.84 -16.86
CA GLU A 190 -12.67 -11.70 -17.45
C GLU A 190 -14.09 -11.25 -17.05
N LEU A 191 -14.29 -10.89 -15.77
CA LEU A 191 -15.57 -10.36 -15.30
C LEU A 191 -15.94 -9.03 -15.97
N VAL A 192 -14.99 -8.12 -16.15
CA VAL A 192 -15.21 -6.84 -16.84
C VAL A 192 -15.48 -7.05 -18.33
N ASN A 193 -14.81 -8.01 -18.96
CA ASN A 193 -15.06 -8.41 -20.35
C ASN A 193 -16.48 -8.99 -20.51
N SER A 194 -16.91 -9.86 -19.60
CA SER A 194 -18.27 -10.41 -19.58
C SER A 194 -19.33 -9.32 -19.35
N LEU A 195 -19.11 -8.41 -18.40
CA LEU A 195 -20.00 -7.26 -18.19
C LEU A 195 -20.11 -6.40 -19.45
N LYS A 196 -18.99 -6.14 -20.14
CA LYS A 196 -18.98 -5.38 -21.40
C LYS A 196 -19.78 -6.09 -22.50
N LYS A 197 -19.68 -7.42 -22.60
CA LYS A 197 -20.43 -8.23 -23.59
C LYS A 197 -21.93 -8.21 -23.30
N SER A 198 -22.34 -8.35 -22.04
CA SER A 198 -23.76 -8.35 -21.63
C SER A 198 -24.36 -6.96 -21.43
N LYS A 199 -23.59 -5.89 -21.63
CA LYS A 199 -23.96 -4.50 -21.34
C LYS A 199 -25.32 -4.10 -21.91
N ASP A 200 -25.56 -4.37 -23.19
CA ASP A 200 -26.78 -3.91 -23.87
C ASP A 200 -28.04 -4.62 -23.35
N GLU A 201 -27.91 -5.86 -22.89
CA GLU A 201 -29.00 -6.58 -22.22
C GLU A 201 -29.20 -6.09 -20.79
N LEU A 202 -28.12 -5.79 -20.08
CA LEU A 202 -28.16 -5.31 -18.69
C LEU A 202 -28.69 -3.88 -18.55
N LYS A 203 -28.68 -3.08 -19.63
CA LYS A 203 -29.26 -1.73 -19.66
C LYS A 203 -30.73 -1.68 -19.25
N ARG A 204 -31.49 -2.78 -19.40
CA ARG A 204 -32.89 -2.85 -18.95
C ARG A 204 -33.03 -2.77 -17.42
N PHE A 205 -32.00 -3.15 -16.69
CA PHE A 205 -31.97 -3.08 -15.22
C PHE A 205 -31.33 -1.78 -14.74
N SER A 206 -30.36 -1.23 -15.49
CA SER A 206 -29.81 0.10 -15.20
C SER A 206 -29.27 0.74 -16.48
N SER A 207 -29.88 1.84 -16.91
CA SER A 207 -29.47 2.57 -18.12
C SER A 207 -28.04 3.13 -18.03
N ALA A 208 -27.51 3.28 -16.81
CA ALA A 208 -26.15 3.73 -16.54
C ALA A 208 -25.10 2.61 -16.75
N VAL A 209 -25.51 1.39 -17.11
CA VAL A 209 -24.61 0.32 -17.56
C VAL A 209 -24.22 0.59 -19.01
N ASP A 210 -23.34 1.56 -19.19
CA ASP A 210 -22.91 2.06 -20.49
C ASP A 210 -21.38 1.95 -20.68
N SER A 211 -20.88 2.49 -21.79
CA SER A 211 -19.44 2.44 -22.07
C SER A 211 -18.61 3.29 -21.09
N ASP A 212 -19.20 4.33 -20.48
CA ASP A 212 -18.52 5.19 -19.50
C ASP A 212 -18.32 4.43 -18.19
N LEU A 213 -19.33 3.69 -17.71
CA LEU A 213 -19.18 2.79 -16.57
C LEU A 213 -18.05 1.79 -16.80
N ILE A 214 -18.04 1.11 -17.95
CA ILE A 214 -17.01 0.12 -18.28
C ILE A 214 -15.62 0.75 -18.33
N TYR A 215 -15.50 1.96 -18.90
CA TYR A 215 -14.25 2.70 -18.94
C TYR A 215 -13.73 3.02 -17.53
N LYS A 216 -14.58 3.55 -16.64
CA LYS A 216 -14.22 3.86 -15.26
C LYS A 216 -13.81 2.61 -14.47
N ILE A 217 -14.50 1.49 -14.66
CA ILE A 217 -14.11 0.21 -14.04
C ILE A 217 -12.71 -0.22 -14.50
N ARG A 218 -12.40 -0.09 -15.80
CA ARG A 218 -11.06 -0.42 -16.34
C ARG A 218 -9.97 0.50 -15.82
N GLU A 219 -10.24 1.78 -15.61
CA GLU A 219 -9.26 2.66 -14.96
C GLU A 219 -8.87 2.15 -13.55
N PHE A 220 -9.82 1.60 -12.80
CA PHE A 220 -9.53 0.99 -11.50
C PHE A 220 -8.75 -0.33 -11.60
N GLN A 221 -8.87 -1.02 -12.73
CA GLN A 221 -8.18 -2.26 -13.04
C GLN A 221 -6.73 -2.02 -13.50
N ASP A 222 -6.53 -1.12 -14.46
CA ASP A 222 -5.23 -0.89 -15.11
C ASP A 222 -4.21 -0.33 -14.12
N LYS A 223 -4.59 0.66 -13.31
CA LYS A 223 -3.69 1.24 -12.30
C LYS A 223 -3.20 0.20 -11.29
N GLY A 224 -4.10 -0.63 -10.74
CA GLY A 224 -3.67 -1.67 -9.79
C GLY A 224 -2.88 -2.81 -10.44
N ASN A 225 -3.01 -3.04 -11.75
CA ASN A 225 -2.19 -4.02 -12.45
C ASN A 225 -0.78 -3.47 -12.71
N SER A 226 -0.66 -2.23 -13.19
CA SER A 226 0.64 -1.58 -13.41
C SER A 226 1.41 -1.38 -12.10
N SER A 227 0.73 -1.00 -11.02
CA SER A 227 1.36 -0.77 -9.72
C SER A 227 1.58 -2.05 -8.89
N ALA A 228 1.08 -3.22 -9.31
CA ALA A 228 1.46 -4.49 -8.68
C ALA A 228 2.87 -4.98 -9.12
N HIS A 229 3.41 -4.42 -10.20
CA HIS A 229 4.73 -4.78 -10.73
C HIS A 229 5.88 -3.94 -10.16
N THR A 230 5.57 -2.84 -9.47
CA THR A 230 6.50 -1.97 -8.75
C THR A 230 5.94 -1.84 -7.35
N VAL A 231 6.64 -2.35 -6.33
CA VAL A 231 6.21 -2.30 -4.91
C VAL A 231 6.32 -0.84 -4.38
N GLU A 232 5.80 0.13 -5.13
CA GLU A 232 5.71 1.54 -4.79
C GLU A 232 4.25 1.95 -4.69
N ASN A 233 3.95 2.87 -3.78
CA ASN A 233 2.62 3.35 -3.41
C ASN A 233 1.61 3.34 -4.58
N LEU A 234 0.62 2.43 -4.52
CA LEU A 234 -0.37 2.23 -5.59
C LEU A 234 -1.08 3.54 -5.96
N VAL A 235 -1.30 4.42 -4.97
CA VAL A 235 -2.02 5.70 -5.15
C VAL A 235 -1.54 6.75 -4.14
N LYS A 236 -1.23 7.96 -4.63
CA LYS A 236 -0.92 9.14 -3.78
C LYS A 236 -2.21 9.77 -3.19
N ASP A 237 -2.07 10.59 -2.16
CA ASP A 237 -3.22 11.21 -1.45
C ASP A 237 -4.09 12.10 -2.35
N GLU A 238 -3.48 12.86 -3.25
CA GLU A 238 -4.19 13.71 -4.19
C GLU A 238 -4.98 12.86 -5.20
N GLU A 239 -4.33 11.81 -5.71
CA GLU A 239 -4.87 10.94 -6.76
C GLU A 239 -6.09 10.12 -6.28
N ILE A 240 -6.07 9.63 -5.04
CA ILE A 240 -7.20 8.86 -4.51
C ILE A 240 -8.43 9.74 -4.26
N SER A 241 -8.21 10.99 -3.85
CA SER A 241 -9.30 11.93 -3.57
C SER A 241 -10.02 12.33 -4.85
N GLU A 242 -9.29 12.52 -5.95
CA GLU A 242 -9.87 12.74 -7.28
C GLU A 242 -10.72 11.55 -7.76
N LYS A 243 -10.30 10.31 -7.44
CA LYS A 243 -11.01 9.09 -7.82
C LYS A 243 -12.26 8.78 -6.99
N SER A 244 -12.48 9.46 -5.87
CA SER A 244 -13.66 9.22 -5.01
C SER A 244 -15.00 9.43 -5.73
N LYS A 245 -15.09 10.44 -6.61
CA LYS A 245 -16.32 10.70 -7.39
C LYS A 245 -16.63 9.56 -8.36
N ASP A 246 -15.62 9.10 -9.10
CA ASP A 246 -15.75 7.97 -10.00
C ASP A 246 -16.03 6.67 -9.24
N ALA A 247 -15.40 6.48 -8.08
CA ALA A 247 -15.63 5.33 -7.23
C ALA A 247 -17.09 5.29 -6.72
N THR A 248 -17.60 6.43 -6.28
CA THR A 248 -18.99 6.57 -5.85
C THR A 248 -19.95 6.28 -6.99
N TYR A 249 -19.70 6.82 -8.19
CA TYR A 249 -20.53 6.58 -9.37
C TYR A 249 -20.59 5.09 -9.72
N VAL A 250 -19.42 4.45 -9.87
CA VAL A 250 -19.33 3.02 -10.22
C VAL A 250 -20.04 2.15 -9.19
N ALA A 251 -19.80 2.37 -7.89
CA ALA A 251 -20.45 1.61 -6.84
C ALA A 251 -21.98 1.79 -6.85
N LYS A 252 -22.51 3.01 -7.02
CA LYS A 252 -23.96 3.25 -7.11
C LYS A 252 -24.60 2.49 -8.26
N VAL A 253 -24.01 2.58 -9.44
CA VAL A 253 -24.55 1.93 -10.65
C VAL A 253 -24.55 0.40 -10.49
N LEU A 254 -23.47 -0.16 -9.93
CA LEU A 254 -23.36 -1.60 -9.71
C LEU A 254 -24.30 -2.13 -8.61
N PHE A 255 -24.50 -1.40 -7.50
CA PHE A 255 -25.50 -1.75 -6.50
C PHE A 255 -26.92 -1.70 -7.07
N GLN A 256 -27.25 -0.64 -7.80
CA GLN A 256 -28.55 -0.50 -8.45
C GLN A 256 -28.80 -1.60 -9.48
N LEU A 257 -27.80 -1.91 -10.31
CA LEU A 257 -27.87 -3.01 -11.27
C LEU A 257 -28.18 -4.33 -10.56
N ARG A 258 -27.39 -4.66 -9.54
CA ARG A 258 -27.52 -5.89 -8.76
C ARG A 258 -28.92 -6.01 -8.15
N GLU A 259 -29.38 -4.98 -7.44
CA GLU A 259 -30.69 -4.96 -6.80
C GLU A 259 -31.81 -5.15 -7.82
N ASN A 260 -31.78 -4.40 -8.92
CA ASN A 260 -32.81 -4.47 -9.96
C ASN A 260 -32.88 -5.85 -10.65
N ILE A 261 -31.74 -6.55 -10.78
CA ILE A 261 -31.74 -7.93 -11.27
C ILE A 261 -32.44 -8.84 -10.25
N TYR A 262 -32.07 -8.77 -8.97
CA TYR A 262 -32.68 -9.61 -7.92
C TYR A 262 -34.17 -9.37 -7.70
N THR A 263 -34.66 -8.15 -7.91
CA THR A 263 -36.08 -7.83 -7.74
C THR A 263 -36.94 -8.17 -8.97
N THR A 264 -36.32 -8.35 -10.14
CA THR A 264 -37.03 -8.58 -11.42
C THR A 264 -36.97 -10.04 -11.87
N SER A 265 -35.97 -10.80 -11.42
CA SER A 265 -35.85 -12.25 -11.59
C SER A 265 -36.79 -13.03 -10.66
#